data_AF-F7AKJ5-F1
#
_entry.id   AF-F7AKJ5-F1
#
_cell.length_a   1.000
_cell.length_b   1.000
_cell.length_c   1.000
_cell.angle_alpha   90.00
_cell.angle_beta   90.00
_cell.angle_gamma   90.00
#
_symmetry.space_group_name_H-M   'P 1'
#
loop_
_entity.id
_entity.type
_entity.pdbx_description
1 polymer ?
#
loop_
_entity_poly.entity_id
_entity_poly.type
_entity_poly.pdbx_seq_one_letter_code
_entity_poly.pdbx_strand_id
1 'polypeptide(L)'
;CSKTLSKTRTKDKYRVVYTDHQRLELEKEFHYSRYITIRRKAELAANLGLTERQVKIWFQNRRAKERKVNKKKMQQQSQPASTTTPTPPGAGTPGTPIGGIWSEGEGPWEHEEPLT
;
A
#
# COMPACT_ATOMS: atom_id res chain seq x y z
N CYS A 1 -12.32 -22.01 4.65
CA CYS A 1 -12.24 -21.41 3.30
C CYS A 1 -11.01 -20.49 3.22
N SER A 2 -9.93 -21.02 2.68
CA SER A 2 -8.61 -20.39 2.60
C SER A 2 -8.61 -19.21 1.63
N LYS A 3 -8.26 -18.01 2.09
CA LYS A 3 -7.90 -16.91 1.20
C LYS A 3 -6.40 -16.68 1.33
N THR A 4 -5.65 -17.33 0.45
CA THR A 4 -4.22 -17.18 0.27
C THR A 4 -3.90 -15.77 -0.23
N LEU A 5 -3.25 -14.96 0.60
CA LEU A 5 -2.65 -13.69 0.19
C LEU A 5 -1.26 -13.98 -0.39
N SER A 6 -1.18 -14.51 -1.61
CA SER A 6 0.08 -14.66 -2.33
C SER A 6 0.52 -13.32 -2.91
N LYS A 7 1.35 -12.60 -2.18
CA LYS A 7 2.07 -11.41 -2.66
C LYS A 7 3.44 -11.82 -3.20
N THR A 8 3.46 -12.51 -4.33
CA THR A 8 4.69 -12.71 -5.10
C THR A 8 5.08 -11.38 -5.74
N ARG A 9 5.98 -10.65 -5.07
CA ARG A 9 6.62 -9.46 -5.61
C ARG A 9 7.61 -9.94 -6.68
N THR A 10 7.24 -9.84 -7.95
CA THR A 10 8.15 -10.19 -9.05
C THR A 10 9.41 -9.31 -9.00
N LYS A 11 10.57 -9.95 -9.18
CA LYS A 11 11.91 -9.36 -9.19
C LYS A 11 11.95 -8.09 -10.06
N ASP A 12 12.61 -7.09 -9.50
CA ASP A 12 12.79 -5.70 -9.91
C ASP A 12 12.46 -5.36 -11.38
N LYS A 13 11.26 -4.81 -11.62
CA LYS A 13 11.02 -3.96 -12.80
C LYS A 13 11.12 -2.52 -12.33
N TYR A 14 11.99 -1.73 -12.96
CA TYR A 14 12.14 -0.31 -12.68
C TYR A 14 10.77 0.37 -12.64
N ARG A 15 10.50 1.07 -11.54
CA ARG A 15 9.22 1.75 -11.33
C ARG A 15 9.26 3.11 -12.01
N VAL A 16 8.47 3.25 -13.06
CA VAL A 16 8.25 4.55 -13.68
C VAL A 16 7.25 5.35 -12.84
N VAL A 17 7.61 6.60 -12.56
CA VAL A 17 6.77 7.57 -11.87
C VAL A 17 6.00 8.36 -12.93
N TYR A 18 4.67 8.45 -12.79
CA TYR A 18 3.85 9.23 -13.72
C TYR A 18 4.18 10.73 -13.64
N THR A 19 3.87 11.49 -14.69
CA THR A 19 3.95 12.95 -14.65
C THR A 19 2.74 13.54 -13.92
N ASP A 20 2.80 14.82 -13.55
CA ASP A 20 1.67 15.46 -12.86
C ASP A 20 0.44 15.60 -13.75
N HIS A 21 0.64 15.92 -15.03
CA HIS A 21 -0.43 15.92 -16.02
C HIS A 21 -1.15 14.55 -16.10
N GLN A 22 -0.38 13.46 -16.14
CA GLN A 22 -0.94 12.10 -16.16
C GLN A 22 -1.76 11.80 -14.89
N ARG A 23 -1.25 12.19 -13.71
CA ARG A 23 -1.97 12.00 -12.45
C ARG A 23 -3.27 12.77 -12.41
N LEU A 24 -3.24 14.03 -12.83
CA LEU A 24 -4.40 14.92 -12.79
C LEU A 24 -5.54 14.38 -13.66
N GLU A 25 -5.26 13.98 -14.89
CA GLU A 25 -6.28 13.44 -15.79
C GLU A 25 -6.85 12.09 -15.28
N LEU A 26 -6.00 11.21 -14.72
CA LEU A 26 -6.45 9.96 -14.11
C LEU A 26 -7.34 10.21 -12.87
N GLU A 27 -6.97 11.19 -12.05
CA GLU A 27 -7.73 11.56 -10.85
C GLU A 27 -9.06 12.23 -11.22
N LYS A 28 -9.07 13.11 -12.21
CA LYS A 28 -10.28 13.73 -12.77
C LYS A 28 -11.28 12.66 -13.24
N GLU A 29 -10.81 11.67 -13.99
CA GLU A 29 -11.68 10.57 -14.42
C GLU A 29 -12.17 9.73 -13.23
N PHE A 30 -11.33 9.48 -12.23
CA PHE A 30 -11.74 8.74 -11.03
C PHE A 30 -12.84 9.46 -10.22
N HIS A 31 -12.82 10.80 -10.22
CA HIS A 31 -13.88 11.61 -9.63
C HIS A 31 -15.20 11.45 -10.39
N TYR A 32 -15.16 11.40 -11.72
CA TYR A 32 -16.34 11.15 -12.56
C TYR A 32 -16.87 9.73 -12.39
N SER A 33 -16.00 8.72 -12.44
CA SER A 33 -16.36 7.32 -12.19
C SER A 33 -15.25 6.55 -11.48
N ARG A 34 -15.62 5.85 -10.41
CA ARG A 34 -14.69 5.02 -9.61
C ARG A 34 -14.22 3.77 -10.38
N TYR A 35 -14.90 3.44 -11.47
CA TYR A 35 -14.60 2.34 -12.37
C TYR A 35 -14.54 2.85 -13.81
N ILE A 36 -13.45 2.53 -14.51
CA ILE A 36 -13.29 2.92 -15.90
C ILE A 36 -13.91 1.88 -16.84
N THR A 37 -14.63 2.35 -17.86
CA THR A 37 -15.17 1.50 -18.92
C THR A 37 -14.07 1.12 -19.92
N ILE A 38 -14.32 0.10 -20.74
CA ILE A 38 -13.35 -0.38 -21.75
C ILE A 38 -13.01 0.75 -22.73
N ARG A 39 -14.03 1.43 -23.27
CA ARG A 39 -13.86 2.55 -24.20
C ARG A 39 -13.04 3.69 -23.57
N ARG A 40 -13.42 4.14 -22.36
CA ARG A 40 -12.75 5.28 -21.74
C ARG A 40 -11.30 4.98 -21.36
N LYS A 41 -11.01 3.72 -20.99
CA LYS A 41 -9.65 3.24 -20.74
C LYS A 41 -8.77 3.35 -21.97
N ALA A 42 -9.28 3.02 -23.16
CA ALA A 42 -8.54 3.17 -24.41
C ALA A 42 -8.28 4.66 -24.73
N GLU A 43 -9.28 5.53 -24.56
CA GLU A 43 -9.14 6.98 -24.77
C GLU A 43 -8.07 7.60 -23.85
N LEU A 44 -8.10 7.29 -22.54
CA LEU A 44 -7.10 7.80 -21.60
C LEU A 44 -5.69 7.25 -21.84
N ALA A 45 -5.58 5.98 -22.23
CA ALA A 45 -4.30 5.37 -22.57
C ALA A 45 -3.61 6.13 -23.72
N ALA A 46 -4.36 6.40 -24.80
CA ALA A 46 -3.86 7.16 -25.93
C ALA A 46 -3.47 8.60 -25.55
N ASN A 47 -4.35 9.31 -24.84
CA ASN A 47 -4.12 10.72 -24.49
C ASN A 47 -2.94 10.94 -23.53
N LEU A 48 -2.66 9.97 -22.65
CA LEU A 48 -1.64 10.09 -21.60
C LEU A 48 -0.32 9.40 -21.96
N GLY A 49 -0.23 8.73 -23.11
CA GLY A 49 0.93 7.92 -23.50
C GLY A 49 1.16 6.73 -22.55
N LEU A 50 0.08 6.15 -22.03
CA LEU A 50 0.12 5.01 -21.11
C LEU A 50 -0.50 3.78 -21.77
N THR A 51 -0.13 2.59 -21.31
CA THR A 51 -0.81 1.36 -21.74
C THR A 51 -2.14 1.19 -21.02
N GLU A 52 -3.13 0.57 -21.67
CA GLU A 52 -4.43 0.24 -21.05
C GLU A 52 -4.27 -0.54 -19.74
N ARG A 53 -3.23 -1.39 -19.66
CA ARG A 53 -2.88 -2.15 -18.46
C ARG A 53 -2.45 -1.23 -17.31
N GLN A 54 -1.63 -0.22 -17.59
CA GLN A 54 -1.20 0.77 -16.58
C GLN A 54 -2.41 1.55 -16.06
N VAL A 55 -3.30 2.00 -16.94
CA VAL A 55 -4.56 2.68 -16.56
C VAL A 55 -5.41 1.76 -15.67
N LYS A 56 -5.57 0.49 -16.05
CA LYS A 56 -6.31 -0.51 -15.24
C LYS A 56 -5.69 -0.68 -13.84
N ILE A 57 -4.37 -0.83 -13.76
CA ILE A 57 -3.66 -0.98 -12.47
C ILE A 57 -3.79 0.27 -11.62
N TRP A 58 -3.70 1.45 -12.24
CA TRP A 58 -3.86 2.71 -11.53
C TRP A 58 -5.25 2.83 -10.89
N PHE A 59 -6.33 2.51 -11.63
CA PHE A 59 -7.69 2.52 -11.08
C PHE A 59 -7.88 1.51 -9.94
N GLN A 60 -7.27 0.32 -10.06
CA GLN A 60 -7.29 -0.67 -8.97
C GLN A 60 -6.58 -0.14 -7.71
N ASN A 61 -5.39 0.43 -7.87
CA ASN A 61 -4.63 1.05 -6.78
C ASN A 61 -5.38 2.24 -6.17
N ARG A 62 -6.04 3.05 -7.00
CA ARG A 62 -6.79 4.23 -6.56
C ARG A 62 -8.00 3.86 -5.70
N ARG A 63 -8.76 2.83 -6.10
CA ARG A 63 -9.85 2.26 -5.27
C ARG A 63 -9.33 1.63 -3.98
N ALA A 64 -8.18 0.95 -4.03
CA ALA A 64 -7.57 0.39 -2.82
C ALA A 64 -7.17 1.50 -1.83
N LYS A 65 -6.62 2.61 -2.32
CA LYS A 65 -6.28 3.79 -1.49
C LYS A 65 -7.53 4.40 -0.85
N GLU A 66 -8.61 4.59 -1.62
CA GLU A 66 -9.89 5.09 -1.10
C GLU A 66 -10.42 4.24 0.07
N ARG A 67 -10.55 2.92 -0.13
CA ARG A 67 -11.00 2.01 0.95
C ARG A 67 -10.12 2.10 2.21
N LYS A 68 -8.80 2.23 2.04
CA LYS A 68 -7.87 2.38 3.16
C LYS A 68 -8.09 3.70 3.93
N VAL A 69 -8.41 4.79 3.23
CA VAL A 69 -8.71 6.09 3.84
C VAL A 69 -10.04 6.05 4.58
N ASN A 70 -11.09 5.47 4.00
CA ASN A 70 -12.40 5.34 4.66
C ASN A 70 -12.34 4.52 5.95
N LYS A 71 -11.56 3.42 5.98
CA LYS A 71 -11.38 2.62 7.21
C LYS A 71 -10.73 3.41 8.35
N LYS A 72 -9.75 4.26 8.05
CA LYS A 72 -9.08 5.11 9.06
C LYS A 72 -10.03 6.15 9.64
N LYS A 73 -10.86 6.78 8.80
CA LYS A 73 -11.86 7.75 9.26
C LYS A 73 -12.86 7.13 10.24
N MET A 74 -13.32 5.91 9.98
CA MET A 74 -14.24 5.23 10.92
C MET A 74 -13.57 4.86 12.25
N GLN A 75 -12.31 4.45 12.25
CA GLN A 75 -11.59 4.12 13.49
C GLN A 75 -11.27 5.34 14.36
N GLN A 76 -11.14 6.52 13.75
CA GLN A 76 -10.84 7.76 14.47
C GLN A 76 -12.08 8.40 15.11
N GLN A 77 -13.28 8.02 14.69
CA GLN A 77 -14.56 8.46 15.29
C GLN A 77 -14.92 7.68 16.56
N SER A 78 -14.24 6.57 16.87
CA SER A 78 -14.53 5.72 18.04
C SER A 78 -13.68 6.03 19.28
N GLN A 79 -12.92 7.13 19.29
CA GLN A 79 -12.33 7.64 20.53
C GLN A 79 -13.13 8.85 21.02
N PRO A 80 -13.75 8.81 22.22
CA PRO A 80 -14.25 10.03 22.83
C PRO A 80 -13.06 10.93 23.14
N ALA A 81 -13.15 12.18 22.69
CA ALA A 81 -12.21 13.22 23.06
C ALA A 81 -12.26 13.45 24.58
N SER A 82 -11.26 12.99 25.32
CA SER A 82 -10.97 13.49 26.66
C SER A 82 -10.07 14.73 26.54
N THR A 83 -10.73 15.88 26.42
CA THR A 83 -10.15 17.20 26.75
C THR A 83 -10.25 17.39 28.26
N THR A 84 -9.14 17.72 28.92
CA THR A 84 -8.89 18.29 30.28
C THR A 84 -7.50 17.78 30.69
N THR A 85 -6.45 18.51 31.08
CA THR A 85 -6.19 19.84 31.65
C THR A 85 -4.64 20.02 31.61
N PRO A 86 -4.05 21.23 31.66
CA PRO A 86 -2.60 21.42 31.50
C PRO A 86 -1.80 21.36 32.83
N THR A 87 -0.47 21.15 32.71
CA THR A 87 0.68 21.65 33.54
C THR A 87 1.57 20.58 34.28
N PRO A 88 2.93 20.71 34.32
CA PRO A 88 3.97 19.65 34.49
C PRO A 88 4.81 19.82 35.80
N PRO A 89 6.13 19.48 35.91
CA PRO A 89 6.94 18.29 35.56
C PRO A 89 7.50 17.56 36.82
N GLY A 90 7.86 16.27 36.73
CA GLY A 90 8.46 15.52 37.85
C GLY A 90 9.41 14.42 37.37
N ALA A 91 10.60 14.39 37.94
CA ALA A 91 11.79 13.69 37.48
C ALA A 91 11.83 12.17 37.81
N GLY A 92 12.73 11.46 37.11
CA GLY A 92 13.19 10.09 37.39
C GLY A 92 12.35 9.03 36.67
N THR A 93 12.87 8.10 35.87
CA THR A 93 14.15 7.37 35.96
C THR A 93 14.39 6.64 34.63
N PRO A 94 15.63 6.50 34.13
CA PRO A 94 15.98 5.62 33.02
C PRO A 94 16.40 4.23 33.53
N GLY A 95 15.85 3.15 32.96
CA GLY A 95 16.31 1.78 33.22
C GLY A 95 15.38 0.74 32.59
N THR A 96 15.66 0.29 31.36
CA THR A 96 16.23 -1.03 30.97
C THR A 96 15.21 -2.17 30.91
N PRO A 97 15.42 -3.27 30.15
CA PRO A 97 16.42 -3.53 29.11
C PRO A 97 15.86 -4.11 27.79
N ILE A 98 16.76 -4.06 26.81
CA ILE A 98 16.89 -4.85 25.57
C ILE A 98 16.37 -6.29 25.72
N GLY A 99 15.52 -6.75 24.79
CA GLY A 99 15.04 -8.13 24.77
C GLY A 99 14.22 -8.45 23.53
N GLY A 100 14.89 -8.67 22.40
CA GLY A 100 14.26 -9.07 21.14
C GLY A 100 15.29 -9.52 20.12
N ILE A 101 16.23 -10.37 20.56
CA ILE A 101 17.12 -11.12 19.68
C ILE A 101 16.23 -11.93 18.73
N TRP A 102 16.27 -11.61 17.44
CA TRP A 102 15.72 -12.47 16.40
C TRP A 102 16.65 -13.68 16.34
N SER A 103 16.17 -14.82 16.79
CA SER A 103 16.92 -16.07 16.72
C SER A 103 17.04 -16.45 15.26
N GLU A 104 18.20 -16.14 14.70
CA GLU A 104 18.69 -16.57 13.40
C GLU A 104 18.86 -18.09 13.44
N GLY A 105 17.78 -18.81 13.12
CA GLY A 105 17.82 -20.24 12.89
C GLY A 105 18.45 -20.48 11.53
N GLU A 106 19.78 -20.57 11.50
CA GLU A 106 20.53 -21.10 10.37
C GLU A 106 20.17 -22.57 10.18
N GLY A 107 19.30 -22.85 9.21
CA GLY A 107 19.11 -24.18 8.67
C GLY A 107 20.15 -24.44 7.59
N PRO A 108 20.99 -25.48 7.70
CA PRO A 108 21.87 -25.90 6.62
C PRO A 108 21.01 -26.31 5.43
N TRP A 109 21.20 -25.64 4.30
CA TRP A 109 20.68 -26.10 3.01
C TRP A 109 21.53 -27.30 2.60
N GLU A 110 21.17 -28.51 3.04
CA GLU A 110 21.70 -29.72 2.44
C GLU A 110 21.14 -29.83 1.01
N HIS A 111 22.02 -29.52 0.06
CA HIS A 111 21.95 -30.02 -1.29
C HIS A 111 22.03 -31.54 -1.25
N GLU A 112 20.94 -32.22 -1.63
CA GLU A 112 21.04 -33.56 -2.18
C GLU A 112 20.55 -33.53 -3.63
N GLU A 113 21.53 -33.60 -4.53
CA GLU A 113 21.33 -34.10 -5.89
C GLU A 113 21.19 -35.62 -5.83
N PRO A 114 20.47 -36.21 -6.80
CA PRO A 114 21.11 -37.35 -7.44
C PRO A 114 21.09 -37.26 -8.96
N LEU A 115 22.27 -37.48 -9.56
CA LEU A 115 22.40 -38.14 -10.85
C LEU A 115 21.85 -39.59 -10.70
N THR A 116 20.86 -39.97 -11.48
CA THR A 116 20.97 -40.84 -12.69
C THR A 116 19.70 -40.72 -13.52
#